data_AF-A0ABD3A356-F1
#
_entry.id   AF-A0ABD3A356-F1
#
_cell.length_a   1.000
_cell.length_b   1.000
_cell.length_c   1.000
_cell.angle_alpha   90.00
_cell.angle_beta   90.00
_cell.angle_gamma   90.00
#
_symmetry.space_group_name_H-M   'P 1'
#
loop_
_entity.id
_entity.type
_entity.pdbx_description
1 polymer ?
#
loop_
_entity_poly.entity_id
_entity_poly.type
_entity_poly.pdbx_seq_one_letter_code
_entity_poly.pdbx_strand_id
1 'polypeptide(L)'
;MDRELHENVTGNPSMRESITDKPAEDYAPSQILLNHHGSLHKQVRTPISKFHGRKVIKSCQRKYIQSLWEELCNDISNTSVDQISSLEECINEVVEEISRIDSSIALPLIDSLAGLLMKAKKYDSSRALASEKISREAYAEILSKANAHLSEVKAMEEKVTNHLQSLQGKRESIEDRKIILQKDLDDLEKQNMEVSSTTDREYENLKQMQVEVLRAQDQISSIQSTTFLTNEDARELEKMSNILEASKIAVVDLKFDI
;
A
#
# COMPACT_ATOMS: atom_id res chain seq x y z
N MET A 1 -24.94 24.04 -24.52
CA MET A 1 -23.90 25.05 -24.76
C MET A 1 -23.12 24.58 -25.98
N ASP A 2 -23.62 24.77 -27.21
CA ASP A 2 -24.32 25.96 -27.76
C ASP A 2 -23.47 27.23 -27.57
N ARG A 3 -23.15 28.02 -28.60
CA ARG A 3 -23.60 28.04 -30.02
C ARG A 3 -22.68 28.99 -30.83
N GLU A 4 -22.58 28.74 -32.14
CA GLU A 4 -22.68 29.73 -33.27
C GLU A 4 -21.77 30.99 -33.30
N LEU A 5 -21.46 31.65 -34.44
CA LEU A 5 -21.56 31.36 -35.89
C LEU A 5 -20.70 32.40 -36.66
N HIS A 6 -20.74 32.30 -38.00
CA HIS A 6 -20.42 33.35 -39.00
C HIS A 6 -18.93 33.65 -39.28
N GLU A 7 -18.52 33.92 -40.53
CA GLU A 7 -19.00 33.48 -41.87
C GLU A 7 -17.99 33.97 -42.93
N ASN A 8 -17.83 33.25 -44.06
CA ASN A 8 -17.82 33.74 -45.47
C ASN A 8 -17.04 35.06 -45.84
N VAL A 9 -16.37 35.24 -47.01
CA VAL A 9 -16.47 34.55 -48.31
C VAL A 9 -15.38 35.00 -49.33
N THR A 10 -15.11 34.18 -50.35
CA THR A 10 -14.46 34.46 -51.68
C THR A 10 -13.03 35.02 -51.80
N GLY A 11 -12.32 34.58 -52.87
CA GLY A 11 -11.17 35.33 -53.41
C GLY A 11 -10.13 34.56 -54.25
N ASN A 12 -10.53 33.86 -55.32
CA ASN A 12 -9.61 33.24 -56.30
C ASN A 12 -10.34 33.17 -57.67
N PRO A 13 -9.67 33.06 -58.85
CA PRO A 13 -8.23 33.17 -59.16
C PRO A 13 -7.95 34.19 -60.30
N SER A 14 -6.70 34.27 -60.80
CA SER A 14 -6.44 34.77 -62.16
C SER A 14 -5.26 34.05 -62.81
N MET A 15 -5.51 33.40 -63.95
CA MET A 15 -4.50 32.77 -64.80
C MET A 15 -4.02 33.73 -65.89
N ARG A 16 -2.76 33.62 -66.31
CA ARG A 16 -2.49 33.61 -67.75
C ARG A 16 -1.25 32.82 -68.13
N GLU A 17 -1.50 31.79 -68.92
CA GLU A 17 -0.54 30.91 -69.58
C GLU A 17 -0.28 31.41 -71.02
N SER A 18 0.68 30.76 -71.69
CA SER A 18 0.79 30.64 -73.16
C SER A 18 1.19 31.88 -73.99
N ILE A 19 1.85 31.81 -75.15
CA ILE A 19 2.75 30.86 -75.88
C ILE A 19 2.85 31.44 -77.33
N THR A 20 4.05 31.39 -77.96
CA THR A 20 4.36 31.59 -79.42
C THR A 20 3.85 32.90 -80.12
N ASP A 21 4.47 33.49 -81.15
CA ASP A 21 4.94 32.94 -82.42
C ASP A 21 5.90 33.87 -83.21
N LYS A 22 6.64 33.26 -84.17
CA LYS A 22 7.18 33.85 -85.41
C LYS A 22 6.26 33.40 -86.57
N PRO A 23 6.19 34.02 -87.79
CA PRO A 23 7.29 34.57 -88.59
C PRO A 23 6.94 36.00 -89.12
N ALA A 24 7.39 36.57 -90.25
CA ALA A 24 8.12 36.05 -91.42
C ALA A 24 8.99 37.08 -92.17
N GLU A 25 9.36 36.69 -93.40
CA GLU A 25 10.19 37.34 -94.43
C GLU A 25 9.43 38.41 -95.23
N ASP A 26 10.15 39.38 -95.82
CA ASP A 26 9.90 39.75 -97.23
C ASP A 26 11.17 40.32 -97.91
N TYR A 27 11.10 40.47 -99.24
CA TYR A 27 12.19 40.41 -100.22
C TYR A 27 13.08 41.66 -100.43
N ALA A 28 14.29 41.41 -100.96
CA ALA A 28 15.18 42.38 -101.63
C ALA A 28 14.80 42.52 -103.14
N PRO A 29 15.46 43.34 -104.03
CA PRO A 29 16.86 43.06 -104.46
C PRO A 29 17.71 44.20 -105.10
N SER A 30 18.98 43.86 -105.42
CA SER A 30 19.84 44.43 -106.48
C SER A 30 20.48 45.82 -106.23
N GLN A 31 21.70 46.14 -106.72
CA GLN A 31 22.36 45.71 -107.97
C GLN A 31 23.85 45.28 -107.83
N ILE A 32 24.36 44.67 -108.91
CA ILE A 32 25.68 44.03 -109.08
C ILE A 32 26.49 44.77 -110.15
N LEU A 33 27.83 44.87 -110.00
CA LEU A 33 28.84 44.87 -111.08
C LEU A 33 30.25 44.66 -110.46
N LEU A 34 30.84 43.46 -110.50
CA LEU A 34 31.81 42.97 -111.52
C LEU A 34 33.04 43.89 -111.66
N ASN A 35 34.26 43.51 -111.25
CA ASN A 35 35.22 42.59 -111.91
C ASN A 35 36.57 42.60 -111.12
N HIS A 36 37.57 41.70 -111.20
CA HIS A 36 37.80 40.40 -111.88
C HIS A 36 39.03 39.68 -111.25
N HIS A 37 39.14 38.34 -111.45
CA HIS A 37 40.36 37.46 -111.37
C HIS A 37 41.05 37.15 -110.03
N GLY A 38 41.31 35.86 -109.74
CA GLY A 38 42.08 35.46 -108.54
C GLY A 38 42.42 33.98 -108.21
N SER A 39 42.08 32.96 -109.02
CA SER A 39 42.65 31.59 -109.00
C SER A 39 42.58 30.67 -107.73
N LEU A 40 42.71 29.36 -108.00
CA LEU A 40 43.04 28.22 -107.12
C LEU A 40 41.98 27.68 -106.12
N HIS A 41 41.50 26.47 -106.45
CA HIS A 41 40.86 25.52 -105.53
C HIS A 41 41.67 25.35 -104.23
N LYS A 42 41.07 25.69 -103.09
CA LYS A 42 41.46 25.12 -101.80
C LYS A 42 40.45 24.06 -101.41
N GLN A 43 40.90 22.81 -101.47
CA GLN A 43 40.19 21.65 -100.94
C GLN A 43 39.92 21.89 -99.45
N VAL A 44 38.65 22.06 -99.07
CA VAL A 44 38.24 22.22 -97.67
C VAL A 44 38.43 20.88 -96.97
N ARG A 45 39.63 20.64 -96.42
CA ARG A 45 39.81 19.63 -95.38
C ARG A 45 39.08 20.12 -94.14
N THR A 46 37.86 19.65 -93.95
CA THR A 46 37.21 19.70 -92.64
C THR A 46 38.16 19.08 -91.62
N PRO A 47 38.49 19.77 -90.51
CA PRO A 47 39.37 19.20 -89.52
C PRO A 47 38.71 17.96 -88.93
N ILE A 48 39.36 16.80 -89.10
CA ILE A 48 38.92 15.54 -88.49
C ILE A 48 38.79 15.78 -86.98
N SER A 49 37.59 15.56 -86.44
CA SER A 49 37.29 15.82 -85.04
C SER A 49 38.28 15.04 -84.16
N LYS A 50 39.03 15.76 -83.31
CA LYS A 50 39.92 15.13 -82.33
C LYS A 50 39.06 14.38 -81.32
N PHE A 51 38.97 13.06 -81.44
CA PHE A 51 38.27 12.23 -80.48
C PHE A 51 39.02 12.20 -79.15
N HIS A 52 38.49 12.87 -78.14
CA HIS A 52 39.10 12.95 -76.80
C HIS A 52 38.57 11.82 -75.90
N GLY A 53 38.87 10.56 -76.23
CA GLY A 53 38.31 9.38 -75.53
C GLY A 53 38.38 9.44 -73.99
N ARG A 54 39.51 9.90 -73.43
CA ARG A 54 39.65 10.10 -71.96
C ARG A 54 38.64 11.10 -71.37
N LYS A 55 38.23 12.12 -72.12
CA LYS A 55 37.21 13.10 -71.69
C LYS A 55 35.82 12.46 -71.70
N VAL A 56 35.53 11.62 -72.70
CA VAL A 56 34.26 10.86 -72.78
C VAL A 56 34.16 9.88 -71.62
N ILE A 57 35.19 9.07 -71.37
CA ILE A 57 35.24 8.10 -70.26
C ILE A 57 34.99 8.78 -68.91
N LYS A 58 35.72 9.87 -68.60
CA LYS A 58 35.51 10.64 -67.37
C LYS A 58 34.11 11.26 -67.28
N SER A 59 33.51 11.64 -68.41
CA SER A 59 32.14 12.15 -68.44
C SER A 59 31.09 11.05 -68.18
N CYS A 60 31.34 9.82 -68.62
CA CYS A 60 30.48 8.67 -68.34
C CYS A 60 30.58 8.26 -66.87
N GLN A 61 31.81 8.14 -66.34
CA GLN A 61 32.07 7.82 -64.92
C GLN A 61 31.37 8.82 -63.99
N ARG A 62 31.45 10.13 -64.26
CA ARG A 62 30.78 11.16 -63.47
C ARG A 62 29.25 11.02 -63.48
N LYS A 63 28.64 10.71 -64.65
CA LYS A 63 27.19 10.50 -64.75
C LYS A 63 26.72 9.27 -63.97
N TYR A 64 27.52 8.21 -63.97
CA TYR A 64 27.21 6.99 -63.20
C TYR A 64 27.30 7.22 -61.69
N ILE A 65 28.38 7.86 -61.20
CA ILE A 65 28.49 8.28 -59.79
C ILE A 65 27.32 9.19 -59.39
N GLN A 66 26.90 10.10 -60.27
CA GLN A 66 25.77 10.97 -60.03
C GLN A 66 24.45 10.19 -59.90
N SER A 67 24.18 9.20 -60.77
CA SER A 67 22.99 8.33 -60.69
C SER A 67 22.95 7.56 -59.37
N LEU A 68 24.06 6.91 -59.01
CA LEU A 68 24.18 6.16 -57.74
C LEU A 68 23.94 7.06 -56.51
N TRP A 69 24.44 8.30 -56.55
CA TRP A 69 24.21 9.26 -55.48
C TRP A 69 22.77 9.77 -55.42
N GLU A 70 22.15 10.04 -56.57
CA GLU A 70 20.74 10.46 -56.66
C GLU A 70 19.79 9.36 -56.18
N GLU A 71 20.05 8.10 -56.56
CA GLU A 71 19.32 6.90 -56.10
C GLU A 71 19.50 6.70 -54.58
N LEU A 72 20.73 6.75 -54.06
CA LEU A 72 20.98 6.64 -52.61
C LEU A 72 20.31 7.78 -51.81
N CYS A 73 20.38 9.02 -52.31
CA CYS A 73 19.69 10.15 -51.69
C CYS A 73 18.17 9.96 -51.68
N ASN A 74 17.60 9.40 -52.76
CA ASN A 74 16.17 9.10 -52.83
C ASN A 74 15.79 8.02 -51.79
N ASP A 75 16.56 6.94 -51.68
CA ASP A 75 16.26 5.84 -50.75
C ASP A 75 16.39 6.27 -49.28
N ILE A 76 17.43 7.04 -48.94
CA ILE A 76 17.56 7.67 -47.61
C ILE A 76 16.38 8.64 -47.34
N SER A 77 15.93 9.40 -48.34
CA SER A 77 14.85 10.40 -48.17
C SER A 77 13.46 9.76 -48.04
N ASN A 78 13.26 8.59 -48.65
CA ASN A 78 12.00 7.83 -48.58
C ASN A 78 11.94 6.88 -47.37
N THR A 79 13.08 6.61 -46.71
CA THR A 79 13.15 5.76 -45.52
C THR A 79 12.75 6.55 -44.26
N SER A 80 11.96 5.95 -43.37
CA SER A 80 11.58 6.60 -42.12
C SER A 80 12.79 6.76 -41.18
N VAL A 81 12.80 7.83 -40.37
CA VAL A 81 13.92 8.16 -39.47
C VAL A 81 14.30 7.00 -38.55
N ASP A 82 13.32 6.18 -38.16
CA ASP A 82 13.47 5.03 -37.27
C ASP A 82 13.87 3.73 -37.98
N GLN A 83 14.18 3.80 -39.27
CA GLN A 83 14.68 2.71 -40.11
C GLN A 83 16.01 3.06 -40.81
N ILE A 84 16.51 4.30 -40.75
CA ILE A 84 17.74 4.74 -41.43
C ILE A 84 18.97 3.89 -41.07
N SER A 85 19.05 3.36 -39.85
CA SER A 85 20.14 2.47 -39.43
C SER A 85 20.19 1.14 -40.19
N SER A 86 19.06 0.66 -40.71
CA SER A 86 18.99 -0.57 -41.52
C SER A 86 19.56 -0.40 -42.92
N LEU A 87 19.73 0.85 -43.40
CA LEU A 87 20.35 1.15 -44.69
C LEU A 87 21.89 1.03 -44.67
N GLU A 88 22.52 0.72 -43.54
CA GLU A 88 23.99 0.69 -43.41
C GLU A 88 24.67 -0.19 -44.46
N GLU A 89 24.11 -1.36 -44.76
CA GLU A 89 24.64 -2.28 -45.78
C GLU A 89 24.57 -1.65 -47.18
N CYS A 90 23.38 -1.22 -47.63
CA CYS A 90 23.18 -0.57 -48.93
C CYS A 90 23.99 0.74 -49.09
N ILE A 91 24.13 1.53 -48.03
CA ILE A 91 24.95 2.75 -47.99
C ILE A 91 26.42 2.40 -48.24
N ASN A 92 26.94 1.34 -47.60
CA ASN A 92 28.32 0.91 -47.78
C ASN A 92 28.56 0.37 -49.20
N GLU A 93 27.64 -0.42 -49.76
CA GLU A 93 27.73 -0.93 -51.14
C GLU A 93 27.88 0.20 -52.18
N VAL A 94 27.02 1.23 -52.10
CA VAL A 94 27.08 2.38 -53.02
C VAL A 94 28.37 3.19 -52.82
N VAL A 95 28.81 3.35 -51.58
CA VAL A 95 30.06 4.05 -51.22
C VAL A 95 31.30 3.33 -51.75
N GLU A 96 31.35 2.00 -51.65
CA GLU A 96 32.44 1.18 -52.20
C GLU A 96 32.51 1.29 -53.73
N GLU A 97 31.36 1.26 -54.41
CA GLU A 97 31.28 1.39 -55.87
C GLU A 97 31.71 2.79 -56.37
N ILE A 98 31.33 3.86 -55.66
CA ILE A 98 31.83 5.21 -55.97
C ILE A 98 33.34 5.29 -55.71
N SER A 99 33.84 4.70 -54.61
CA SER A 99 35.27 4.67 -54.26
C SER A 99 36.12 3.94 -55.30
N ARG A 100 35.58 2.88 -55.91
CA ARG A 100 36.22 2.11 -56.99
C ARG A 100 36.45 2.94 -58.26
N ILE A 101 35.63 3.95 -58.49
CA ILE A 101 35.65 4.77 -59.72
C ILE A 101 36.42 6.08 -59.50
N ASP A 102 36.17 6.78 -58.39
CA ASP A 102 36.90 8.00 -58.01
C ASP A 102 36.91 8.18 -56.48
N SER A 103 37.98 7.72 -55.84
CA SER A 103 38.18 7.84 -54.39
C SER A 103 38.24 9.30 -53.90
N SER A 104 38.53 10.28 -54.77
CA SER A 104 38.54 11.69 -54.38
C SER A 104 37.13 12.25 -54.16
N ILE A 105 36.11 11.65 -54.79
CA ILE A 105 34.70 12.00 -54.63
C ILE A 105 34.09 11.26 -53.43
N ALA A 106 34.50 10.01 -53.18
CA ALA A 106 33.94 9.19 -52.12
C ALA A 106 34.22 9.71 -50.70
N LEU A 107 35.42 10.21 -50.43
CA LEU A 107 35.86 10.64 -49.09
C LEU A 107 34.88 11.57 -48.34
N PRO A 108 34.44 12.72 -48.89
CA PRO A 108 33.48 13.59 -48.20
C PRO A 108 32.06 12.98 -48.06
N LEU A 109 31.71 12.00 -48.89
CA LEU A 109 30.43 11.28 -48.79
C LEU A 109 30.48 10.27 -47.64
N ILE A 110 31.60 9.53 -47.50
CA ILE A 110 31.85 8.59 -46.40
C ILE A 110 31.67 9.27 -45.04
N ASP A 111 32.33 10.40 -44.81
CA ASP A 111 32.23 11.14 -43.53
C ASP A 111 30.79 11.60 -43.24
N SER A 112 30.07 12.03 -44.28
CA SER A 112 28.68 12.49 -44.18
C SER A 112 27.71 11.35 -43.85
N LEU A 113 27.86 10.20 -44.52
CA LEU A 113 27.03 9.01 -44.35
C LEU A 113 27.31 8.28 -43.04
N ALA A 114 28.59 8.16 -42.65
CA ALA A 114 28.97 7.66 -41.33
C ALA A 114 28.39 8.55 -40.21
N GLY A 115 28.43 9.87 -40.40
CA GLY A 115 27.78 10.83 -39.52
C GLY A 115 26.25 10.71 -39.44
N LEU A 116 25.59 10.25 -40.50
CA LEU A 116 24.15 9.94 -40.53
C LEU A 116 23.84 8.64 -39.77
N LEU A 117 24.53 7.55 -40.11
CA LEU A 117 24.34 6.22 -39.51
C LEU A 117 24.60 6.22 -38.01
N MET A 118 25.64 6.95 -37.55
CA MET A 118 25.93 7.14 -36.13
C MET A 118 24.76 7.82 -35.38
N LYS A 119 24.11 8.81 -36.01
CA LYS A 119 22.94 9.50 -35.43
C LYS A 119 21.71 8.59 -35.42
N ALA A 120 21.49 7.80 -36.48
CA ALA A 120 20.39 6.83 -36.56
C ALA A 120 20.52 5.77 -35.45
N LYS A 121 21.68 5.10 -35.33
CA LYS A 121 21.95 4.11 -34.26
C LYS A 121 21.75 4.68 -32.85
N LYS A 122 22.14 5.95 -32.62
CA LYS A 122 21.93 6.66 -31.35
C LYS A 122 20.44 6.97 -31.11
N TYR A 123 19.70 7.35 -32.16
CA TYR A 123 18.25 7.56 -32.10
C TYR A 123 17.52 6.26 -31.74
N ASP A 124 17.82 5.15 -32.41
CA ASP A 124 17.19 3.85 -32.16
C ASP A 124 17.43 3.36 -30.72
N SER A 125 18.68 3.49 -30.25
CA SER A 125 19.05 3.17 -28.86
C SER A 125 18.26 4.04 -27.86
N SER A 126 18.08 5.32 -28.17
CA SER A 126 17.33 6.27 -27.32
C SER A 126 15.82 6.00 -27.35
N ARG A 127 15.29 5.59 -28.51
CA ARG A 127 13.89 5.19 -28.73
C ARG A 127 13.57 3.91 -27.96
N ALA A 128 14.41 2.88 -28.04
CA ALA A 128 14.26 1.65 -27.27
C ALA A 128 14.19 1.91 -25.76
N LEU A 129 15.17 2.65 -25.22
CA LEU A 129 15.20 3.06 -23.81
C LEU A 129 14.02 3.98 -23.40
N ALA A 130 13.36 4.65 -24.35
CA ALA A 130 12.14 5.41 -24.08
C ALA A 130 10.90 4.52 -24.09
N SER A 131 10.84 3.50 -24.97
CA SER A 131 9.74 2.54 -25.06
C SER A 131 9.63 1.60 -23.85
N GLU A 132 10.74 1.35 -23.14
CA GLU A 132 10.76 0.62 -21.87
C GLU A 132 10.17 1.42 -20.69
N LYS A 133 10.00 2.73 -20.82
CA LYS A 133 9.50 3.59 -19.74
C LYS A 133 7.98 3.65 -19.77
N ILE A 134 7.38 3.44 -18.60
CA ILE A 134 5.96 3.72 -18.39
C ILE A 134 5.66 5.21 -18.63
N SER A 135 4.44 5.51 -19.07
CA SER A 135 3.99 6.90 -19.23
C SER A 135 3.92 7.61 -17.87
N ARG A 136 3.99 8.95 -17.89
CA ARG A 136 3.88 9.76 -16.67
C ARG A 136 2.52 9.55 -16.00
N GLU A 137 1.50 9.35 -16.82
CA GLU A 137 0.11 9.14 -16.44
C GLU A 137 -0.05 7.78 -15.73
N ALA A 138 0.54 6.71 -16.29
CA ALA A 138 0.57 5.40 -15.64
C ALA A 138 1.37 5.40 -14.33
N TYR A 139 2.52 6.10 -14.29
CA TYR A 139 3.29 6.28 -13.06
C TYR A 139 2.48 7.01 -11.98
N ALA A 140 1.78 8.10 -12.34
CA ALA A 140 0.95 8.86 -11.42
C ALA A 140 -0.23 8.03 -10.88
N GLU A 141 -0.87 7.21 -11.74
CA GLU A 141 -1.95 6.32 -11.33
C GLU A 141 -1.48 5.23 -10.35
N ILE A 142 -0.36 4.56 -10.67
CA ILE A 142 0.24 3.53 -9.80
C ILE A 142 0.62 4.13 -8.45
N LEU A 143 1.28 5.30 -8.45
CA LEU A 143 1.68 6.00 -7.22
C LEU A 143 0.47 6.46 -6.41
N SER A 144 -0.59 6.95 -7.06
CA SER A 144 -1.85 7.32 -6.41
C SER A 144 -2.51 6.12 -5.71
N LYS A 145 -2.63 4.99 -6.41
CA LYS A 145 -3.16 3.72 -5.86
C LYS A 145 -2.33 3.21 -4.68
N ALA A 146 -1.00 3.23 -4.79
CA ALA A 146 -0.10 2.82 -3.71
C ALA A 146 -0.23 3.72 -2.47
N ASN A 147 -0.33 5.04 -2.65
CA ASN A 147 -0.52 5.99 -1.55
C ASN A 147 -1.90 5.84 -0.89
N ALA A 148 -2.97 5.64 -1.67
CA ALA A 148 -4.31 5.38 -1.14
C ALA A 148 -4.33 4.12 -0.26
N HIS A 149 -3.76 3.01 -0.76
CA HIS A 149 -3.65 1.77 0.00
C HIS A 149 -2.81 1.92 1.28
N LEU A 150 -1.69 2.65 1.23
CA LEU A 150 -0.88 2.97 2.42
C LEU A 150 -1.68 3.76 3.47
N SER A 151 -2.52 4.71 3.05
CA SER A 151 -3.40 5.47 3.94
C SER A 151 -4.47 4.59 4.59
N GLU A 152 -5.09 3.69 3.84
CA GLU A 152 -6.08 2.72 4.36
C GLU A 152 -5.44 1.78 5.40
N VAL A 153 -4.25 1.24 5.10
CA VAL A 153 -3.52 0.33 6.01
C VAL A 153 -3.16 1.05 7.31
N LYS A 154 -2.67 2.30 7.26
CA LYS A 154 -2.38 3.09 8.46
C LYS A 154 -3.63 3.37 9.32
N ALA A 155 -4.77 3.67 8.71
CA ALA A 155 -6.01 3.87 9.44
C ALA A 155 -6.50 2.57 10.12
N MET A 156 -6.28 1.42 9.48
CA MET A 156 -6.55 0.11 10.09
C MET A 156 -5.58 -0.21 11.24
N GLU A 157 -4.29 0.07 11.07
CA GLU A 157 -3.25 -0.08 12.10
C GLU A 157 -3.57 0.76 13.36
N GLU A 158 -3.93 2.03 13.18
CA GLU A 158 -4.34 2.93 14.28
C GLU A 158 -5.57 2.38 15.02
N LYS A 159 -6.59 1.95 14.26
CA LYS A 159 -7.82 1.39 14.83
C LYS A 159 -7.56 0.11 15.65
N VAL A 160 -6.70 -0.78 15.15
CA VAL A 160 -6.30 -2.01 15.85
C VAL A 160 -5.48 -1.68 17.10
N THR A 161 -4.55 -0.72 17.01
CA THR A 161 -3.73 -0.26 18.14
C THR A 161 -4.59 0.32 19.27
N ASN A 162 -5.50 1.23 18.94
CA ASN A 162 -6.43 1.84 19.91
C ASN A 162 -7.36 0.79 20.55
N HIS A 163 -7.80 -0.21 19.78
CA HIS A 163 -8.60 -1.32 20.31
C HIS A 163 -7.79 -2.20 21.26
N LEU A 164 -6.54 -2.54 20.90
CA LEU A 164 -5.64 -3.33 21.73
C LEU A 164 -5.36 -2.65 23.07
N GLN A 165 -5.07 -1.34 23.06
CA GLN A 165 -4.86 -0.56 24.29
C GLN A 165 -6.12 -0.55 25.19
N SER A 166 -7.32 -0.43 24.60
CA SER A 166 -8.57 -0.53 25.35
C SER A 166 -8.79 -1.92 25.97
N LEU A 167 -8.42 -2.99 25.26
CA LEU A 167 -8.47 -4.36 25.79
C LEU A 167 -7.44 -4.60 26.90
N GLN A 168 -6.24 -4.02 26.80
CA GLN A 168 -5.21 -4.09 27.84
C GLN A 168 -5.69 -3.45 29.15
N GLY A 169 -6.19 -2.20 29.10
CA GLY A 169 -6.72 -1.54 30.31
C GLY A 169 -7.93 -2.27 30.92
N LYS A 170 -8.79 -2.89 30.10
CA LYS A 170 -9.87 -3.76 30.60
C LYS A 170 -9.33 -5.02 31.28
N ARG A 171 -8.27 -5.63 30.74
CA ARG A 171 -7.63 -6.81 31.33
C ARG A 171 -6.98 -6.49 32.67
N GLU A 172 -6.28 -5.36 32.78
CA GLU A 172 -5.68 -4.88 34.03
C GLU A 172 -6.76 -4.69 35.10
N SER A 173 -7.84 -3.97 34.78
CA SER A 173 -8.97 -3.78 35.69
C SER A 173 -9.67 -5.08 36.13
N ILE A 174 -9.70 -6.11 35.27
CA ILE A 174 -10.21 -7.45 35.62
C ILE A 174 -9.26 -8.16 36.60
N GLU A 175 -7.95 -8.06 36.41
CA GLU A 175 -6.96 -8.68 37.32
C GLU A 175 -6.96 -7.98 38.69
N ASP A 176 -7.03 -6.65 38.74
CA ASP A 176 -7.20 -5.89 39.99
C ASP A 176 -8.45 -6.33 40.75
N ARG A 177 -9.59 -6.47 40.04
CA ARG A 177 -10.84 -6.93 40.63
C ARG A 177 -10.77 -8.38 41.13
N LYS A 178 -10.02 -9.25 40.44
CA LYS A 178 -9.76 -10.62 40.88
C LYS A 178 -8.92 -10.67 42.15
N ILE A 179 -7.92 -9.79 42.31
CA ILE A 179 -7.13 -9.67 43.54
C ILE A 179 -8.03 -9.25 44.72
N ILE A 180 -8.92 -8.28 44.51
CA ILE A 180 -9.89 -7.83 45.54
C ILE A 180 -10.80 -8.99 45.94
N LEU A 181 -11.41 -9.68 44.96
CA LEU A 181 -12.34 -10.79 45.24
C LEU A 181 -11.66 -11.99 45.91
N GLN A 182 -10.37 -12.24 45.65
CA GLN A 182 -9.62 -13.27 46.38
C GLN A 182 -9.47 -12.90 47.85
N LYS A 183 -9.13 -11.64 48.15
CA LYS A 183 -9.04 -11.18 49.53
C LYS A 183 -10.38 -11.27 50.25
N ASP A 184 -11.47 -10.85 49.60
CA ASP A 184 -12.82 -10.95 50.17
C ASP A 184 -13.20 -12.41 50.48
N LEU A 185 -12.75 -13.37 49.66
CA LEU A 185 -12.93 -14.80 49.90
C LEU A 185 -12.13 -15.29 51.11
N ASP A 186 -10.85 -14.93 51.21
CA ASP A 186 -9.96 -15.30 52.32
C ASP A 186 -10.52 -14.74 53.67
N ASP A 187 -11.01 -13.50 53.68
CA ASP A 187 -11.63 -12.86 54.84
C ASP A 187 -12.96 -13.55 55.24
N LEU A 188 -13.77 -14.01 54.28
CA LEU A 188 -15.00 -14.78 54.52
C LEU A 188 -14.72 -16.19 55.05
N GLU A 189 -13.71 -16.89 54.54
CA GLU A 189 -13.30 -18.20 55.07
C GLU A 189 -12.87 -18.09 56.54
N LYS A 190 -12.13 -17.04 56.89
CA LYS A 190 -11.76 -16.74 58.28
C LYS A 190 -12.98 -16.51 59.18
N GLN A 191 -13.94 -15.70 58.74
CA GLN A 191 -15.20 -15.49 59.48
C GLN A 191 -15.98 -16.79 59.66
N ASN A 192 -16.04 -17.64 58.63
CA ASN A 192 -16.73 -18.93 58.70
C ASN A 192 -16.08 -19.89 59.71
N MET A 193 -14.75 -19.93 59.80
CA MET A 193 -14.03 -20.71 60.83
C MET A 193 -14.33 -20.20 62.25
N GLU A 194 -14.40 -18.88 62.45
CA GLU A 194 -14.75 -18.26 63.73
C GLU A 194 -16.20 -18.59 64.13
N VAL A 195 -17.15 -18.46 63.20
CA VAL A 195 -18.57 -18.83 63.40
C VAL A 195 -18.73 -20.33 63.68
N SER A 196 -18.01 -21.20 62.99
CA SER A 196 -18.05 -22.65 63.27
C SER A 196 -17.56 -22.95 64.69
N SER A 197 -16.38 -22.46 65.06
CA SER A 197 -15.78 -22.74 66.38
C SER A 197 -16.60 -22.17 67.55
N THR A 198 -17.26 -21.02 67.36
CA THR A 198 -18.18 -20.45 68.34
C THR A 198 -19.49 -21.22 68.42
N THR A 199 -20.03 -21.69 67.28
CA THR A 199 -21.22 -22.56 67.24
C THR A 199 -20.97 -23.88 67.97
N ASP A 200 -19.83 -24.54 67.73
CA ASP A 200 -19.44 -25.79 68.40
C ASP A 200 -19.34 -25.57 69.93
N ARG A 201 -18.72 -24.46 70.35
CA ARG A 201 -18.60 -24.09 71.77
C ARG A 201 -19.96 -23.85 72.44
N GLU A 202 -20.87 -23.14 71.79
CA GLU A 202 -22.21 -22.92 72.35
C GLU A 202 -23.08 -24.19 72.34
N TYR A 203 -22.83 -25.13 71.41
CA TYR A 203 -23.50 -26.43 71.40
C TYR A 203 -23.09 -27.29 72.61
N GLU A 204 -21.81 -27.32 72.98
CA GLU A 204 -21.36 -27.99 74.21
C GLU A 204 -21.85 -27.27 75.49
N ASN A 205 -21.85 -25.93 75.51
CA ASN A 205 -22.46 -25.15 76.60
C ASN A 205 -23.94 -25.51 76.79
N LEU A 206 -24.71 -25.65 75.70
CA LEU A 206 -26.12 -26.02 75.73
C LEU A 206 -26.33 -27.42 76.32
N LYS A 207 -25.50 -28.41 75.96
CA LYS A 207 -25.54 -29.75 76.55
C LYS A 207 -25.30 -29.71 78.07
N GLN A 208 -24.29 -28.95 78.51
CA GLN A 208 -24.03 -28.80 79.94
C GLN A 208 -25.22 -28.16 80.67
N MET A 209 -25.78 -27.08 80.11
CA MET A 209 -26.94 -26.40 80.69
C MET A 209 -28.17 -27.31 80.77
N GLN A 210 -28.40 -28.17 79.78
CA GLN A 210 -29.48 -29.17 79.82
C GLN A 210 -29.31 -30.16 80.99
N VAL A 211 -28.08 -30.61 81.27
CA VAL A 211 -27.79 -31.48 82.43
C VAL A 211 -28.01 -30.74 83.76
N GLU A 212 -27.66 -29.45 83.84
CA GLU A 212 -27.90 -28.63 85.03
C GLU A 212 -29.40 -28.36 85.26
N VAL A 213 -30.18 -28.14 84.21
CA VAL A 213 -31.65 -28.01 84.29
C VAL A 213 -32.29 -29.29 84.80
N LEU A 214 -31.90 -30.47 84.29
CA LEU A 214 -32.40 -31.76 84.79
C LEU A 214 -32.06 -31.94 86.28
N ARG A 215 -30.81 -31.66 86.68
CA ARG A 215 -30.39 -31.72 88.09
C ARG A 215 -31.22 -30.80 88.99
N ALA A 216 -31.52 -29.59 88.54
CA ALA A 216 -32.36 -28.65 89.28
C ALA A 216 -33.83 -29.14 89.37
N GLN A 217 -34.36 -29.75 88.31
CA GLN A 217 -35.70 -30.37 88.32
C GLN A 217 -35.78 -31.56 89.28
N ASP A 218 -34.76 -32.42 89.32
CA ASP A 218 -34.65 -33.52 90.29
C ASP A 218 -34.57 -33.00 91.74
N GLN A 219 -33.78 -31.95 91.98
CA GLN A 219 -33.69 -31.30 93.29
C GLN A 219 -35.04 -30.71 93.75
N ILE A 220 -35.75 -30.00 92.86
CA ILE A 220 -37.09 -29.47 93.15
C ILE A 220 -38.06 -30.61 93.48
N SER A 221 -38.04 -31.69 92.69
CA SER A 221 -38.90 -32.86 92.90
C SER A 221 -38.63 -33.53 94.26
N SER A 222 -37.35 -33.67 94.64
CA SER A 222 -36.95 -34.17 95.96
C SER A 222 -37.46 -33.28 97.09
N ILE A 223 -37.32 -31.95 96.96
CA ILE A 223 -37.82 -30.99 97.96
C ILE A 223 -39.35 -31.08 98.08
N GLN A 224 -40.08 -31.13 96.96
CA GLN A 224 -41.54 -31.25 96.94
C GLN A 224 -42.05 -32.56 97.57
N SER A 225 -41.28 -33.65 97.48
CA SER A 225 -41.61 -34.93 98.14
C SER A 225 -41.31 -34.95 99.65
N THR A 226 -40.62 -33.94 100.18
CA THR A 226 -40.23 -33.89 101.60
C THR A 226 -41.40 -33.46 102.47
N THR A 227 -41.81 -34.31 103.41
CA THR A 227 -42.83 -33.97 104.42
C THR A 227 -42.28 -32.94 105.40
N PHE A 228 -43.03 -31.86 105.62
CA PHE A 228 -42.70 -30.79 106.57
C PHE A 228 -43.52 -30.89 107.86
N LEU A 229 -42.96 -30.37 108.96
CA LEU A 229 -43.66 -30.28 110.26
C LEU A 229 -44.96 -29.49 110.11
N THR A 230 -46.06 -30.10 110.51
CA THR A 230 -47.38 -29.48 110.53
C THR A 230 -47.68 -28.85 111.89
N ASN A 231 -48.70 -27.99 111.92
CA ASN A 231 -49.23 -27.44 113.17
C ASN A 231 -49.94 -28.49 114.04
N GLU A 232 -50.16 -29.72 113.57
CA GLU A 232 -50.61 -30.84 114.40
C GLU A 232 -49.41 -31.49 115.09
N ASP A 233 -48.34 -31.83 114.35
CA ASP A 233 -47.11 -32.41 114.90
C ASP A 233 -46.53 -31.54 116.04
N ALA A 234 -46.54 -30.22 115.86
CA ALA A 234 -46.12 -29.26 116.88
C ALA A 234 -47.02 -29.28 118.14
N ARG A 235 -48.35 -29.42 117.98
CA ARG A 235 -49.30 -29.53 119.10
C ARG A 235 -49.22 -30.88 119.81
N GLU A 236 -48.98 -31.98 119.07
CA GLU A 236 -48.74 -33.29 119.67
C GLU A 236 -47.44 -33.29 120.48
N LEU A 237 -46.37 -32.68 119.96
CA LEU A 237 -45.11 -32.47 120.70
C LEU A 237 -45.30 -31.61 121.95
N GLU A 238 -46.01 -30.49 121.87
CA GLU A 238 -46.32 -29.65 123.04
C GLU A 238 -47.12 -30.43 124.09
N LYS A 239 -48.13 -31.19 123.66
CA LYS A 239 -48.93 -32.05 124.54
C LYS A 239 -48.07 -33.14 125.20
N MET A 240 -47.19 -33.82 124.45
CA MET A 240 -46.27 -34.81 125.02
C MET A 240 -45.25 -34.17 125.97
N SER A 241 -44.74 -32.97 125.65
CA SER A 241 -43.85 -32.20 126.52
C SER A 241 -44.53 -31.85 127.85
N ASN A 242 -45.78 -31.38 127.81
CA ASN A 242 -46.55 -31.06 129.01
C ASN A 242 -46.85 -32.30 129.86
N ILE A 243 -47.14 -33.46 129.24
CA ILE A 243 -47.30 -34.75 129.94
C ILE A 243 -45.99 -35.20 130.59
N LEU A 244 -44.86 -35.07 129.89
CA LEU A 244 -43.55 -35.45 130.39
C LEU A 244 -43.11 -34.54 131.54
N GLU A 245 -43.36 -33.23 131.45
CA GLU A 245 -43.03 -32.26 132.51
C GLU A 245 -43.88 -32.51 133.77
N ALA A 246 -45.19 -32.76 133.61
CA ALA A 246 -46.05 -33.16 134.72
C ALA A 246 -45.57 -34.47 135.37
N SER A 247 -45.13 -35.45 134.57
CA SER A 247 -44.56 -36.71 135.06
C SER A 247 -43.24 -36.50 135.80
N LYS A 248 -42.39 -35.58 135.32
CA LYS A 248 -41.11 -35.21 135.96
C LYS A 248 -41.36 -34.56 137.33
N ILE A 249 -42.29 -33.61 137.41
CA ILE A 249 -42.67 -32.95 138.66
C ILE A 249 -43.20 -34.00 139.66
N ALA A 250 -44.10 -34.89 139.22
CA ALA A 250 -44.64 -35.95 140.08
C ALA A 250 -43.55 -36.89 140.64
N VAL A 251 -42.47 -37.17 139.89
CA VAL A 251 -41.32 -37.96 140.39
C VAL A 251 -40.44 -37.15 141.36
N VAL A 252 -40.28 -35.85 141.17
CA VAL A 252 -39.52 -34.98 142.09
C VAL A 252 -40.26 -34.77 143.41
N ASP A 253 -41.60 -34.71 143.38
CA ASP A 253 -42.45 -34.56 144.56
C ASP A 253 -42.66 -35.88 145.35
N LEU A 254 -42.10 -37.01 144.88
CA LEU A 254 -42.04 -38.27 145.65
C LEU A 254 -41.12 -38.10 146.87
N LYS A 255 -41.70 -37.69 148.00
CA LYS A 255 -41.07 -37.86 149.30
C LYS A 255 -40.99 -39.34 149.64
N PHE A 256 -39.77 -39.83 149.81
CA PHE A 256 -39.52 -41.09 150.51
C PHE A 256 -39.54 -40.81 152.00
N ASP A 257 -40.48 -41.42 152.72
CA ASP A 257 -40.42 -41.48 154.18
C ASP A 257 -39.31 -42.46 154.59
N ILE A 258 -38.26 -41.91 155.21
CA ILE A 258 -37.24 -42.61 156.00
C ILE A 258 -37.25 -41.98 157.40
#